data_AF-A0A7X1LHB3-F1
#
_entry.id   AF-A0A7X1LHB3-F1
#
_cell.length_a   1.000
_cell.length_b   1.000
_cell.length_c   1.000
_cell.angle_alpha   90.00
_cell.angle_beta   90.00
_cell.angle_gamma   90.00
#
_symmetry.space_group_name_H-M   'P 1'
#
loop_
_entity.id
_entity.type
_entity.pdbx_description
1 polymer ?
#
loop_
_entity_poly.entity_id
_entity_poly.type
_entity_poly.pdbx_seq_one_letter_code
_entity_poly.pdbx_strand_id
1 'polypeptide(L)'
;MSKASSVDVDQAATLESVLQRVEAIDQTAPMALLDIGIALSKVFDEKPSSKVVSSIVERTGIKRSVIERALYAEFVLTPHRPNLERMGVSAEVVAALAEGEEQDVDRGVQALQTYPGISLADLQILMDPSDELRTYQAPHHALLRFDMTSMEELAAMKTRSGVSVFRETASRIIQLIDRLQEIGFNHEESETIRGQLHIGADHLVTVIGNLILLPHLVVGSPSFIFPAWPPQASPWNQLLDALGQLSDIGENSLPDLVRARAMMQQLLGPEA
;
A
#
# COMPACT_ATOMS: atom_id res chain seq x y z
N MET A 1 58.69 -11.01 6.87
CA MET A 1 57.55 -11.85 7.32
C MET A 1 56.30 -10.96 7.30
N SER A 2 55.63 -10.77 6.16
CA SER A 2 54.54 -11.63 5.61
C SER A 2 53.33 -11.73 6.55
N LYS A 3 52.57 -10.62 6.66
CA LYS A 3 51.22 -10.60 7.28
C LYS A 3 50.13 -10.08 6.34
N ALA A 4 50.48 -9.34 5.29
CA ALA A 4 49.55 -8.94 4.24
C ALA A 4 49.24 -10.09 3.26
N SER A 5 50.21 -10.97 3.00
CA SER A 5 50.04 -12.06 2.02
C SER A 5 49.15 -13.21 2.48
N SER A 6 48.89 -13.38 3.79
CA SER A 6 48.05 -14.49 4.26
C SER A 6 46.56 -14.17 4.19
N VAL A 7 46.17 -12.92 4.42
CA VAL A 7 44.75 -12.48 4.34
C VAL A 7 44.27 -12.46 2.89
N ASP A 8 45.10 -12.00 1.96
CA ASP A 8 44.80 -12.01 0.52
C ASP A 8 44.74 -13.45 -0.05
N VAL A 9 45.58 -14.36 0.44
CA VAL A 9 45.59 -15.77 0.00
C VAL A 9 44.38 -16.53 0.54
N ASP A 10 43.98 -16.30 1.79
CA ASP A 10 42.79 -16.89 2.37
C ASP A 10 41.51 -16.39 1.67
N GLN A 11 41.43 -15.09 1.35
CA GLN A 11 40.32 -14.55 0.56
C GLN A 11 40.30 -15.09 -0.88
N ALA A 12 41.46 -15.22 -1.53
CA ALA A 12 41.53 -15.79 -2.88
C ALA A 12 41.13 -17.27 -2.92
N ALA A 13 41.58 -18.06 -1.94
CA ALA A 13 41.18 -19.47 -1.80
C ALA A 13 39.69 -19.62 -1.47
N THR A 14 39.15 -18.72 -0.64
CA THR A 14 37.72 -18.69 -0.30
C THR A 14 36.88 -18.32 -1.53
N LEU A 15 37.32 -17.33 -2.31
CA LEU A 15 36.68 -16.96 -3.57
C LEU A 15 36.69 -18.12 -4.56
N GLU A 16 37.82 -18.80 -4.74
CA GLU A 16 37.94 -19.95 -5.65
C GLU A 16 36.98 -21.09 -5.26
N SER A 17 36.91 -21.41 -3.98
CA SER A 17 35.96 -22.40 -3.43
C SER A 17 34.50 -22.00 -3.68
N VAL A 18 34.18 -20.71 -3.52
CA VAL A 18 32.84 -20.18 -3.80
C VAL A 18 32.50 -20.22 -5.29
N LEU A 19 33.44 -19.90 -6.17
CA LEU A 19 33.21 -19.96 -7.62
C LEU A 19 32.95 -21.40 -8.08
N GLN A 20 33.71 -22.38 -7.59
CA GLN A 20 33.45 -23.80 -7.85
C GLN A 20 32.07 -24.23 -7.36
N ARG A 21 31.64 -23.73 -6.19
CA ARG A 21 30.29 -23.99 -5.67
C ARG A 21 29.22 -23.37 -6.57
N VAL A 22 29.43 -22.15 -7.05
CA VAL A 22 28.51 -21.45 -7.95
C VAL A 22 28.36 -22.19 -9.27
N GLU A 23 29.47 -22.69 -9.84
CA GLU A 23 29.47 -23.50 -11.06
C GLU A 23 28.72 -24.83 -10.89
N ALA A 24 28.74 -25.41 -9.70
CA ALA A 24 28.06 -26.66 -9.38
C ALA A 24 26.54 -26.50 -9.13
N ILE A 25 26.01 -25.28 -9.02
CA ILE A 25 24.58 -25.04 -8.83
C ILE A 25 23.84 -25.33 -10.13
N ASP A 26 22.84 -26.21 -10.06
CA ASP A 26 21.89 -26.41 -11.14
C ASP A 26 21.05 -25.15 -11.35
N GLN A 27 21.36 -24.39 -12.41
CA GLN A 27 20.69 -23.14 -12.75
C GLN A 27 19.20 -23.32 -13.11
N THR A 28 18.74 -24.56 -13.32
CA THR A 28 17.33 -24.85 -13.59
C THR A 28 16.52 -25.05 -12.30
N ALA A 29 17.19 -25.20 -11.15
CA ALA A 29 16.51 -25.35 -9.87
C ALA A 29 15.78 -24.05 -9.47
N PRO A 30 14.58 -24.13 -8.87
CA PRO A 30 13.81 -22.93 -8.51
C PRO A 30 14.55 -21.93 -7.61
N MET A 31 15.39 -22.43 -6.70
CA MET A 31 16.14 -21.60 -5.75
C MET A 31 17.55 -21.26 -6.23
N ALA A 32 17.93 -21.63 -7.46
CA ALA A 32 19.29 -21.45 -7.97
C ALA A 32 19.78 -20.00 -7.88
N LEU A 33 18.91 -19.03 -8.20
CA LEU A 33 19.22 -17.61 -8.10
C LEU A 33 19.63 -17.21 -6.67
N LEU A 34 18.91 -17.72 -5.67
CA LEU A 34 19.17 -17.46 -4.26
C LEU A 34 20.41 -18.21 -3.77
N ASP A 35 20.60 -19.46 -4.21
CA ASP A 35 21.77 -20.28 -3.86
C ASP A 35 23.08 -19.68 -4.39
N ILE A 36 23.06 -19.11 -5.61
CA ILE A 36 24.19 -18.37 -6.18
C ILE A 36 24.50 -17.15 -5.31
N GLY A 37 23.46 -16.38 -4.93
CA GLY A 37 23.61 -15.20 -4.08
C GLY A 37 24.22 -15.54 -2.73
N ILE A 38 23.70 -16.56 -2.04
CA ILE A 38 24.21 -17.04 -0.74
C ILE A 38 25.64 -17.57 -0.83
N ALA A 39 26.01 -18.18 -1.95
CA ALA A 39 27.39 -18.59 -2.15
C ALA A 39 28.32 -17.37 -2.26
N LEU A 40 27.91 -16.35 -3.01
CA LEU A 40 28.70 -15.14 -3.23
C LEU A 40 28.77 -14.23 -1.98
N SER A 41 27.70 -14.13 -1.18
CA SER A 41 27.68 -13.28 0.04
C SER A 41 28.67 -13.74 1.11
N LYS A 42 29.14 -14.99 1.06
CA LYS A 42 30.21 -15.49 1.94
C LYS A 42 31.57 -14.83 1.72
N VAL A 43 31.77 -14.21 0.56
CA VAL A 43 33.03 -13.54 0.18
C VAL A 43 32.87 -12.03 0.17
N PHE A 44 31.64 -11.56 -0.06
CA PHE A 44 31.33 -10.15 -0.25
C PHE A 44 30.30 -9.68 0.78
N ASP A 45 30.77 -8.97 1.81
CA ASP A 45 29.90 -8.29 2.78
C ASP A 45 29.18 -7.07 2.16
N GLU A 46 29.78 -6.50 1.11
CA GLU A 46 29.23 -5.38 0.34
C GLU A 46 29.14 -5.72 -1.15
N LYS A 47 28.35 -4.95 -1.90
CA LYS A 47 28.19 -5.14 -3.34
C LYS A 47 29.57 -5.15 -4.05
N PRO A 48 29.94 -6.24 -4.73
CA PRO A 48 31.25 -6.36 -5.36
C PRO A 48 31.43 -5.32 -6.47
N SER A 49 32.66 -4.82 -6.61
CA SER A 49 33.00 -3.87 -7.68
C SER A 49 32.76 -4.47 -9.07
N SER A 50 32.51 -3.62 -10.08
CA SER A 50 32.28 -4.09 -11.45
C SER A 50 33.42 -4.95 -12.02
N LYS A 51 34.67 -4.75 -11.59
CA LYS A 51 35.80 -5.58 -12.04
C LYS A 51 35.73 -6.99 -11.48
N VAL A 52 35.32 -7.11 -10.21
CA VAL A 52 35.12 -8.40 -9.54
C VAL A 52 33.97 -9.16 -10.19
N VAL A 53 32.85 -8.48 -10.48
CA VAL A 53 31.72 -9.09 -11.20
C VAL A 53 32.15 -9.61 -12.59
N SER A 54 32.91 -8.83 -13.36
CA SER A 54 33.43 -9.30 -14.66
C SER A 54 34.31 -10.55 -14.54
N SER A 55 35.18 -10.62 -13.51
CA SER A 55 36.01 -11.80 -13.23
C SER A 55 35.18 -13.02 -12.89
N ILE A 56 34.11 -12.87 -12.09
CA ILE A 56 33.17 -13.94 -11.76
C ILE A 56 32.49 -14.46 -13.04
N VAL A 57 32.03 -13.54 -13.91
CA VAL A 57 31.39 -13.88 -15.19
C VAL A 57 32.34 -14.66 -16.12
N GLU A 58 33.58 -14.21 -16.25
CA GLU A 58 34.59 -14.87 -17.09
C GLU A 58 34.92 -16.29 -16.61
N ARG A 59 34.92 -16.51 -15.30
CA ARG A 59 35.27 -17.81 -14.71
C ARG A 59 34.10 -18.79 -14.71
N THR A 60 32.92 -18.34 -14.27
CA THR A 60 31.74 -19.20 -14.09
C THR A 60 30.90 -19.35 -15.36
N GLY A 61 31.08 -18.47 -16.35
CA GLY A 61 30.23 -18.41 -17.55
C GLY A 61 28.81 -17.89 -17.29
N ILE A 62 28.47 -17.52 -16.05
CA ILE A 62 27.15 -17.00 -15.69
C ILE A 62 27.03 -15.56 -16.17
N LYS A 63 25.88 -15.20 -16.74
CA LYS A 63 25.62 -13.84 -17.21
C LYS A 63 25.74 -12.83 -16.07
N ARG A 64 26.35 -11.68 -16.35
CA ARG A 64 26.48 -10.56 -15.41
C ARG A 64 25.16 -10.19 -14.72
N SER A 65 24.07 -10.12 -15.49
CA SER A 65 22.74 -9.80 -14.96
C SER A 65 22.23 -10.82 -13.95
N VAL A 66 22.59 -12.10 -14.10
CA VAL A 66 22.23 -13.16 -13.15
C VAL A 66 23.03 -13.02 -11.86
N ILE A 67 24.32 -12.69 -11.94
CA ILE A 67 25.17 -12.45 -10.76
C ILE A 67 24.66 -11.24 -9.96
N GLU A 68 24.40 -10.13 -10.64
CA GLU A 68 23.90 -8.91 -9.99
C GLU A 68 22.52 -9.14 -9.34
N ARG A 69 21.65 -9.89 -10.02
CA ARG A 69 20.33 -10.25 -9.49
C ARG A 69 20.41 -11.27 -8.36
N ALA A 70 21.32 -12.23 -8.40
CA ALA A 70 21.52 -13.22 -7.35
C ALA A 70 21.97 -12.58 -6.03
N LEU A 71 22.90 -11.62 -6.12
CA LEU A 71 23.35 -10.84 -4.96
C LEU A 71 22.21 -10.02 -4.35
N TYR A 72 21.34 -9.43 -5.19
CA TYR A 72 20.16 -8.73 -4.71
C TYR A 72 19.12 -9.69 -4.11
N ALA A 73 18.83 -10.80 -4.79
CA ALA A 73 17.92 -11.85 -4.34
C ALA A 73 18.34 -12.41 -2.98
N GLU A 74 19.64 -12.56 -2.72
CA GLU A 74 20.13 -12.97 -1.40
C GLU A 74 19.74 -11.99 -0.32
N PHE A 75 19.92 -10.69 -0.55
CA PHE A 75 19.55 -9.66 0.40
C PHE A 75 18.04 -9.66 0.70
N VAL A 76 17.19 -9.67 -0.33
CA VAL A 76 15.73 -9.54 -0.15
C VAL A 76 14.98 -10.85 0.11
N LEU A 77 15.42 -11.99 -0.43
CA LEU A 77 14.64 -13.25 -0.40
C LEU A 77 15.15 -14.28 0.60
N THR A 78 16.36 -14.14 1.14
CA THR A 78 16.86 -15.08 2.16
C THR A 78 15.91 -15.22 3.35
N PRO A 79 15.32 -14.14 3.91
CA PRO A 79 14.34 -14.25 5.00
C PRO A 79 13.09 -15.07 4.62
N HIS A 80 12.72 -15.08 3.34
CA HIS A 80 11.51 -15.75 2.85
C HIS A 80 11.76 -17.16 2.31
N ARG A 81 13.02 -17.60 2.19
CA ARG A 81 13.41 -18.89 1.63
C ARG A 81 12.59 -20.08 2.15
N PRO A 82 12.41 -20.28 3.48
CA PRO A 82 11.67 -21.45 3.98
C PRO A 82 10.22 -21.46 3.49
N ASN A 83 9.61 -20.29 3.33
CA ASN A 83 8.25 -20.16 2.83
C ASN A 83 8.17 -20.43 1.32
N LEU A 84 9.11 -19.89 0.54
CA LEU A 84 9.17 -20.11 -0.90
C LEU A 84 9.39 -21.60 -1.24
N GLU A 85 10.30 -22.27 -0.52
CA GLU A 85 10.53 -23.72 -0.66
C GLU A 85 9.28 -24.52 -0.29
N ARG A 86 8.61 -24.18 0.83
CA ARG A 86 7.37 -24.83 1.26
C ARG A 86 6.23 -24.65 0.25
N MET A 87 6.16 -23.50 -0.42
CA MET A 87 5.16 -23.21 -1.45
C MET A 87 5.48 -23.86 -2.80
N GLY A 88 6.70 -24.38 -3.00
CA GLY A 88 7.10 -25.01 -4.25
C GLY A 88 7.09 -24.05 -5.44
N VAL A 89 7.46 -22.78 -5.22
CA VAL A 89 7.45 -21.75 -6.28
C VAL A 89 8.44 -22.09 -7.40
N SER A 90 8.16 -21.63 -8.63
CA SER A 90 9.05 -21.81 -9.77
C SER A 90 10.23 -20.83 -9.77
N ALA A 91 11.27 -21.12 -10.57
CA ALA A 91 12.39 -20.21 -10.78
C ALA A 91 11.95 -18.84 -11.31
N GLU A 92 10.90 -18.81 -12.13
CA GLU A 92 10.34 -17.58 -12.70
C GLU A 92 9.70 -16.70 -11.63
N VAL A 93 8.99 -17.30 -10.67
CA VAL A 93 8.42 -16.58 -9.52
C VAL A 93 9.52 -16.01 -8.64
N VAL A 94 10.57 -16.78 -8.35
CA VAL A 94 11.73 -16.29 -7.58
C VAL A 94 12.42 -15.13 -8.30
N ALA A 95 12.59 -15.25 -9.62
CA ALA A 95 13.19 -14.19 -10.43
C ALA A 95 12.35 -12.92 -10.45
N ALA A 96 11.02 -13.03 -10.54
CA ALA A 96 10.12 -11.89 -10.51
C ALA A 96 10.08 -11.22 -9.13
N LEU A 97 10.10 -11.99 -8.04
CA LEU A 97 10.25 -11.44 -6.70
C LEU A 97 11.56 -10.63 -6.58
N ALA A 98 12.66 -11.18 -7.10
CA ALA A 98 13.97 -10.52 -7.09
C ALA A 98 14.11 -9.31 -8.05
N GLU A 99 13.04 -8.90 -8.73
CA GLU A 99 12.99 -7.67 -9.54
C GLU A 99 12.31 -6.50 -8.80
N GLY A 100 11.51 -6.77 -7.76
CA GLY A 100 10.83 -5.74 -6.96
C GLY A 100 11.72 -5.11 -5.89
N GLU A 101 11.30 -3.97 -5.35
CA GLU A 101 11.92 -3.40 -4.15
C GLU A 101 11.59 -4.25 -2.91
N GLU A 102 12.28 -4.03 -1.78
CA GLU A 102 12.09 -4.82 -0.54
C GLU A 102 10.61 -4.89 -0.10
N GLN A 103 9.88 -3.77 -0.20
CA GLN A 103 8.46 -3.72 0.14
C GLN A 103 7.57 -4.49 -0.86
N ASP A 104 7.98 -4.58 -2.12
CA ASP A 104 7.24 -5.30 -3.16
C ASP A 104 7.51 -6.81 -3.08
N VAL A 105 8.69 -7.20 -2.62
CA VAL A 105 9.03 -8.59 -2.29
C VAL A 105 8.13 -9.13 -1.18
N ASP A 106 8.01 -8.39 -0.08
CA ASP A 106 7.12 -8.75 1.04
C ASP A 106 5.67 -8.94 0.57
N ARG A 107 5.18 -8.01 -0.24
CA ARG A 107 3.84 -8.08 -0.86
C ARG A 107 3.70 -9.31 -1.76
N GLY A 108 4.69 -9.59 -2.61
CA GLY A 108 4.68 -10.74 -3.48
C GLY A 108 4.66 -12.06 -2.71
N VAL A 109 5.43 -12.17 -1.63
CA VAL A 109 5.43 -13.36 -0.75
C VAL A 109 4.07 -13.52 -0.06
N GLN A 110 3.49 -12.43 0.45
CA GLN A 110 2.15 -12.46 1.04
C GLN A 110 1.08 -12.86 0.01
N ALA A 111 1.18 -12.37 -1.22
CA ALA A 111 0.27 -12.74 -2.31
C ALA A 111 0.33 -14.24 -2.62
N LEU A 112 1.53 -14.83 -2.69
CA LEU A 112 1.71 -16.27 -2.89
C LEU A 112 1.07 -17.11 -1.78
N GLN A 113 1.09 -16.61 -0.54
CA GLN A 113 0.43 -17.27 0.61
C GLN A 113 -1.09 -17.12 0.59
N THR A 114 -1.57 -15.97 0.12
CA THR A 114 -2.99 -15.60 0.14
C THR A 114 -3.75 -16.22 -1.03
N TYR A 115 -3.08 -16.36 -2.18
CA TYR A 115 -3.65 -16.85 -3.44
C TYR A 115 -2.90 -18.10 -3.93
N PRO A 116 -3.23 -19.30 -3.42
CA PRO A 116 -2.59 -20.53 -3.85
C PRO A 116 -2.75 -20.77 -5.36
N GLY A 117 -1.64 -20.94 -6.08
CA GLY A 117 -1.65 -21.13 -7.53
C GLY A 117 -1.88 -19.86 -8.34
N ILE A 118 -1.64 -18.68 -7.74
CA ILE A 118 -1.61 -17.41 -8.46
C ILE A 118 -0.64 -17.48 -9.66
N SER A 119 -1.06 -16.91 -10.78
CA SER A 119 -0.24 -16.85 -11.99
C SER A 119 0.88 -15.81 -11.83
N LEU A 120 1.96 -15.95 -12.59
CA LEU A 120 3.04 -14.97 -12.58
C LEU A 120 2.56 -13.56 -12.96
N ALA A 121 1.67 -13.46 -13.95
CA ALA A 121 1.06 -12.20 -14.36
C ALA A 121 0.23 -11.57 -13.22
N ASP A 122 -0.58 -12.36 -12.52
CA ASP A 122 -1.36 -11.85 -11.39
C ASP A 122 -0.48 -11.44 -10.20
N LEU A 123 0.63 -12.16 -9.98
CA LEU A 123 1.63 -11.78 -8.98
C LEU A 123 2.29 -10.44 -9.33
N GLN A 124 2.63 -10.22 -10.61
CA GLN A 124 3.19 -8.95 -11.09
C GLN A 124 2.20 -7.79 -10.94
N ILE A 125 0.90 -8.01 -11.18
CA ILE A 125 -0.14 -7.01 -10.89
C ILE A 125 -0.12 -6.60 -9.41
N LEU A 126 0.10 -7.54 -8.49
CA LEU A 126 0.14 -7.26 -7.06
C LEU A 126 1.45 -6.61 -6.60
N MET A 127 2.56 -6.92 -7.26
CA MET A 127 3.89 -6.42 -6.94
C MET A 127 4.19 -5.03 -7.52
N ASP A 128 3.60 -4.65 -8.66
CA ASP A 128 3.87 -3.35 -9.28
C ASP A 128 2.81 -2.31 -8.86
N PRO A 129 3.16 -1.30 -8.06
CA PRO A 129 2.24 -0.24 -7.64
C PRO A 129 1.96 0.79 -8.76
N SER A 130 2.63 0.73 -9.90
CA SER A 130 2.45 1.68 -11.01
C SER A 130 1.17 1.41 -11.82
N ASP A 131 0.50 2.49 -12.23
CA ASP A 131 -0.79 2.45 -12.91
C ASP A 131 -0.73 1.93 -14.35
N GLU A 132 0.45 1.96 -14.97
CA GLU A 132 0.64 1.66 -16.39
C GLU A 132 0.43 0.18 -16.73
N LEU A 133 0.74 -0.74 -15.80
CA LEU A 133 0.56 -2.18 -16.01
C LEU A 133 -0.88 -2.65 -15.71
N ARG A 134 -1.59 -1.96 -14.82
CA ARG A 134 -2.93 -2.37 -14.34
C ARG A 134 -4.06 -1.99 -15.28
N THR A 135 -3.88 -0.96 -16.10
CA THR A 135 -4.94 -0.49 -17.02
C THR A 135 -5.26 -1.47 -18.16
N TYR A 136 -4.42 -2.51 -18.36
CA TYR A 136 -4.56 -3.44 -19.49
C TYR A 136 -4.55 -4.93 -19.11
N GLN A 137 -4.38 -5.31 -17.84
CA GLN A 137 -4.34 -6.71 -17.42
C GLN A 137 -5.42 -7.03 -16.37
N ALA A 138 -6.45 -7.76 -16.80
CA ALA A 138 -7.43 -8.31 -15.88
C ALA A 138 -6.83 -9.53 -15.16
N PRO A 139 -7.03 -9.68 -13.83
CA PRO A 139 -6.50 -10.81 -13.10
C PRO A 139 -7.15 -12.12 -13.55
N HIS A 140 -6.35 -13.19 -13.64
CA HIS A 140 -6.83 -14.51 -14.02
C HIS A 140 -7.28 -15.33 -12.79
N HIS A 141 -6.57 -15.17 -11.66
CA HIS A 141 -6.85 -15.89 -10.42
C HIS A 141 -8.26 -15.58 -9.88
N ALA A 142 -9.03 -16.63 -9.55
CA ALA A 142 -10.46 -16.50 -9.22
C ALA A 142 -10.71 -15.74 -7.92
N LEU A 143 -9.91 -15.99 -6.87
CA LEU A 143 -10.03 -15.26 -5.60
C LEU A 143 -9.61 -13.79 -5.76
N LEU A 144 -8.58 -13.52 -6.55
CA LEU A 144 -8.13 -12.15 -6.79
C LEU A 144 -9.18 -11.37 -7.58
N ARG A 145 -9.81 -12.00 -8.58
CA ARG A 145 -10.98 -11.44 -9.29
C ARG A 145 -12.12 -11.15 -8.33
N PHE A 146 -12.50 -12.11 -7.49
CA PHE A 146 -13.57 -11.92 -6.52
C PHE A 146 -13.28 -10.78 -5.55
N ASP A 147 -12.06 -10.71 -5.01
CA ASP A 147 -11.66 -9.66 -4.08
C ASP A 147 -11.66 -8.30 -4.76
N MET A 148 -11.12 -8.19 -5.99
CA MET A 148 -11.16 -6.94 -6.76
C MET A 148 -12.58 -6.51 -7.11
N THR A 149 -13.42 -7.43 -7.60
CA THR A 149 -14.84 -7.14 -7.89
C THR A 149 -15.62 -6.77 -6.63
N SER A 150 -15.42 -7.46 -5.51
CA SER A 150 -16.06 -7.13 -4.23
C SER A 150 -15.64 -5.75 -3.73
N MET A 151 -14.37 -5.40 -3.91
CA MET A 151 -13.83 -4.08 -3.58
C MET A 151 -14.39 -2.97 -4.47
N GLU A 152 -14.52 -3.23 -5.78
CA GLU A 152 -15.17 -2.33 -6.74
C GLU A 152 -16.66 -2.17 -6.43
N GLU A 153 -17.37 -3.26 -6.10
CA GLU A 153 -18.77 -3.23 -5.69
C GLU A 153 -18.95 -2.47 -4.38
N LEU A 154 -18.08 -2.67 -3.39
CA LEU A 154 -18.07 -1.89 -2.15
C LEU A 154 -17.81 -0.40 -2.42
N ALA A 155 -16.88 -0.08 -3.32
CA ALA A 155 -16.63 1.31 -3.74
C ALA A 155 -17.83 1.91 -4.50
N ALA A 156 -18.50 1.14 -5.37
CA ALA A 156 -19.68 1.54 -6.13
C ALA A 156 -20.92 1.72 -5.23
N MET A 157 -21.13 0.80 -4.29
CA MET A 157 -22.20 0.91 -3.29
C MET A 157 -21.97 2.14 -2.40
N LYS A 158 -20.73 2.39 -1.97
CA LYS A 158 -20.34 3.54 -1.14
C LYS A 158 -20.52 4.88 -1.86
N THR A 159 -20.17 4.96 -3.15
CA THR A 159 -20.38 6.18 -3.96
C THR A 159 -21.85 6.45 -4.24
N ARG A 160 -22.69 5.41 -4.43
CA ARG A 160 -24.12 5.59 -4.72
C ARG A 160 -24.97 5.86 -3.48
N SER A 161 -24.76 5.14 -2.38
CA SER A 161 -25.58 5.30 -1.16
C SER A 161 -24.94 6.23 -0.13
N GLY A 162 -23.66 6.05 0.17
CA GLY A 162 -22.95 6.81 1.21
C GLY A 162 -22.83 8.30 0.89
N VAL A 163 -22.54 8.66 -0.38
CA VAL A 163 -22.47 10.07 -0.81
C VAL A 163 -23.84 10.72 -0.81
N SER A 164 -24.89 9.99 -1.23
CA SER A 164 -26.26 10.50 -1.19
C SER A 164 -26.71 10.80 0.25
N VAL A 165 -26.45 9.87 1.18
CA VAL A 165 -26.76 10.03 2.62
C VAL A 165 -25.95 11.18 3.24
N PHE A 166 -24.66 11.30 2.88
CA PHE A 166 -23.82 12.42 3.30
C PHE A 166 -24.38 13.76 2.84
N ARG A 167 -24.73 13.88 1.54
CA ARG A 167 -25.28 15.11 0.97
C ARG A 167 -26.59 15.50 1.64
N GLU A 168 -27.51 14.56 1.79
CA GLU A 168 -28.81 14.80 2.43
C GLU A 168 -28.65 15.26 3.89
N THR A 169 -27.79 14.58 4.66
CA THR A 169 -27.54 14.91 6.06
C THR A 169 -26.86 16.28 6.21
N ALA A 170 -25.86 16.57 5.39
CA ALA A 170 -25.18 17.88 5.39
C ALA A 170 -26.13 19.03 5.01
N SER A 171 -26.94 18.86 3.96
CA SER A 171 -27.97 19.85 3.58
C SER A 171 -28.97 20.11 4.69
N ARG A 172 -29.39 19.07 5.42
CA ARG A 172 -30.31 19.22 6.57
C ARG A 172 -29.67 19.98 7.73
N ILE A 173 -28.40 19.73 8.05
CA ILE A 173 -27.68 20.48 9.09
C ILE A 173 -27.54 21.95 8.68
N ILE A 174 -27.21 22.24 7.40
CA ILE A 174 -27.14 23.61 6.88
C ILE A 174 -28.48 24.34 7.09
N GLN A 175 -29.61 23.72 6.74
CA GLN A 175 -30.94 24.31 6.93
C GLN A 175 -31.25 24.60 8.40
N LEU A 176 -30.86 23.71 9.31
CA LEU A 176 -31.03 23.92 10.76
C LEU A 176 -30.16 25.07 11.29
N ILE A 177 -28.92 25.21 10.78
CA ILE A 177 -28.04 26.35 11.09
C ILE A 177 -28.67 27.65 10.59
N ASP A 178 -29.15 27.69 9.35
CA ASP A 178 -29.80 28.86 8.76
C ASP A 178 -31.03 29.28 9.56
N ARG A 179 -31.86 28.30 9.95
CA ARG A 179 -33.05 28.55 10.78
C ARG A 179 -32.68 29.09 12.16
N LEU A 180 -31.66 28.53 12.82
CA LEU A 180 -31.21 29.00 14.13
C LEU A 180 -30.66 30.45 14.07
N GLN A 181 -29.99 30.80 12.96
CA GLN A 181 -29.53 32.17 12.70
C GLN A 181 -30.69 33.15 12.48
N GLU A 182 -31.73 32.71 11.78
CA GLU A 182 -32.92 33.52 11.51
C GLU A 182 -33.72 33.84 12.78
N ILE A 183 -33.99 32.82 13.61
CA ILE A 183 -34.85 32.98 14.80
C ILE A 183 -34.09 33.46 16.04
N GLY A 184 -32.77 33.26 16.08
CA GLY A 184 -31.91 33.62 17.20
C GLY A 184 -31.90 32.61 18.35
N PHE A 185 -30.84 32.64 19.16
CA PHE A 185 -30.58 31.61 20.19
C PHE A 185 -31.59 31.57 21.33
N ASN A 186 -32.34 32.65 21.57
CA ASN A 186 -33.27 32.80 22.70
C ASN A 186 -34.74 32.53 22.31
N HIS A 187 -34.99 32.07 21.09
CA HIS A 187 -36.32 31.71 20.62
C HIS A 187 -36.77 30.36 21.19
N GLU A 188 -38.08 30.18 21.37
CA GLU A 188 -38.66 28.95 21.96
C GLU A 188 -38.30 27.69 21.16
N GLU A 189 -38.18 27.82 19.83
CA GLU A 189 -37.79 26.73 18.93
C GLU A 189 -36.28 26.38 19.00
N SER A 190 -35.45 27.24 19.57
CA SER A 190 -33.98 27.14 19.46
C SER A 190 -33.41 25.92 20.17
N GLU A 191 -33.98 25.52 21.32
CA GLU A 191 -33.58 24.30 22.01
C GLU A 191 -33.87 23.04 21.18
N THR A 192 -34.99 23.02 20.46
CA THR A 192 -35.34 21.91 19.57
C THR A 192 -34.37 21.83 18.39
N ILE A 193 -34.01 22.98 17.81
CA ILE A 193 -33.06 23.04 16.69
C ILE A 193 -31.66 22.61 17.14
N ARG A 194 -31.20 23.05 18.32
CA ARG A 194 -29.91 22.61 18.88
C ARG A 194 -29.86 21.10 19.10
N GLY A 195 -30.94 20.51 19.63
CA GLY A 195 -31.05 19.06 19.76
C GLY A 195 -30.98 18.32 18.42
N GLN A 196 -31.63 18.85 17.37
CA GLN A 196 -31.56 18.28 16.03
C GLN A 196 -30.20 18.46 15.36
N LEU A 197 -29.51 19.57 15.61
CA LEU A 197 -28.14 19.81 15.16
C LEU A 197 -27.16 18.82 15.79
N HIS A 198 -27.29 18.54 17.09
CA HIS A 198 -26.50 17.54 17.80
C HIS A 198 -26.67 16.15 17.17
N ILE A 199 -27.93 15.70 16.99
CA ILE A 199 -28.24 14.40 16.36
C ILE A 199 -27.71 14.33 14.92
N GLY A 200 -27.88 15.40 14.15
CA GLY A 200 -27.39 15.50 12.78
C GLY A 200 -25.87 15.43 12.70
N ALA A 201 -25.18 16.13 13.60
CA ALA A 201 -23.71 16.13 13.68
C ALA A 201 -23.18 14.74 14.03
N ASP A 202 -23.74 14.05 15.02
CA ASP A 202 -23.35 12.68 15.38
C ASP A 202 -23.58 11.68 14.23
N HIS A 203 -24.71 11.82 13.53
CA HIS A 203 -25.00 11.01 12.36
C HIS A 203 -23.98 11.25 11.24
N LEU A 204 -23.63 12.52 11.00
CA LEU A 204 -22.66 12.89 9.99
C LEU A 204 -21.24 12.44 10.35
N VAL A 205 -20.85 12.50 11.63
CA VAL A 205 -19.57 11.95 12.13
C VAL A 205 -19.52 10.43 11.90
N THR A 206 -20.61 9.72 12.17
CA THR A 206 -20.70 8.27 11.94
C THR A 206 -20.61 7.93 10.45
N VAL A 207 -21.31 8.67 9.59
CA VAL A 207 -21.26 8.51 8.14
C VAL A 207 -19.85 8.81 7.62
N ILE A 208 -19.22 9.90 8.07
CA ILE A 208 -17.85 10.25 7.71
C ILE A 208 -16.87 9.17 8.21
N GLY A 209 -17.00 8.68 9.44
CA GLY A 209 -16.18 7.59 9.97
C GLY A 209 -16.28 6.32 9.13
N ASN A 210 -17.50 5.91 8.77
CA ASN A 210 -17.72 4.76 7.90
C ASN A 210 -17.21 4.99 6.46
N LEU A 211 -17.26 6.23 5.96
CA LEU A 211 -16.74 6.61 4.66
C LEU A 211 -15.19 6.69 4.65
N ILE A 212 -14.57 7.08 5.75
CA ILE A 212 -13.12 7.22 5.91
C ILE A 212 -12.44 5.86 6.19
N LEU A 213 -13.08 4.99 6.98
CA LEU A 213 -12.52 3.70 7.38
C LEU A 213 -12.47 2.67 6.25
N LEU A 214 -13.08 2.97 5.10
CA LEU A 214 -13.11 2.08 3.96
C LEU A 214 -12.16 2.53 2.85
N PRO A 215 -11.49 1.57 2.18
CA PRO A 215 -10.63 1.81 1.03
C PRO A 215 -11.24 2.81 0.04
N HIS A 216 -10.47 3.80 -0.40
CA HIS A 216 -10.87 4.74 -1.45
C HIS A 216 -9.93 4.56 -2.64
N LEU A 217 -10.51 4.40 -3.84
CA LEU A 217 -9.75 4.41 -5.08
C LEU A 217 -9.18 5.82 -5.28
N VAL A 218 -7.86 5.94 -5.34
CA VAL A 218 -7.22 7.21 -5.71
C VAL A 218 -7.52 7.45 -7.18
N VAL A 219 -7.98 8.66 -7.53
CA VAL A 219 -8.09 9.07 -8.94
C VAL A 219 -6.65 9.19 -9.46
N GLY A 220 -6.19 8.15 -10.17
CA GLY A 220 -4.81 7.99 -10.62
C GLY A 220 -4.01 6.89 -9.89
N SER A 221 -4.66 6.10 -9.01
CA SER A 221 -4.25 4.71 -8.79
C SER A 221 -5.36 3.83 -8.16
N PRO A 222 -6.01 2.95 -8.94
CA PRO A 222 -7.15 2.15 -8.49
C PRO A 222 -6.75 0.97 -7.58
N SER A 223 -5.53 0.95 -7.05
CA SER A 223 -5.05 -0.12 -6.18
C SER A 223 -4.39 0.34 -4.88
N PHE A 224 -4.26 1.65 -4.67
CA PHE A 224 -3.91 2.18 -3.36
C PHE A 224 -5.14 2.16 -2.46
N ILE A 225 -5.20 1.16 -1.60
CA ILE A 225 -5.99 1.21 -0.39
C ILE A 225 -5.13 1.93 0.65
N PHE A 226 -5.31 3.25 0.81
CA PHE A 226 -4.78 3.89 2.01
C PHE A 226 -5.43 3.20 3.22
N PRO A 227 -4.68 2.86 4.28
CA PRO A 227 -5.29 2.51 5.55
C PRO A 227 -6.03 3.76 6.03
N ALA A 228 -7.33 3.81 5.77
CA ALA A 228 -8.35 4.39 6.62
C ALA A 228 -7.95 5.64 7.42
N TRP A 229 -7.48 6.73 6.79
CA TRP A 229 -7.48 8.07 7.39
C TRP A 229 -7.16 9.13 6.34
N PRO A 230 -7.94 10.22 6.19
CA PRO A 230 -7.52 11.33 5.36
C PRO A 230 -6.31 12.04 6.01
N PRO A 231 -5.39 12.64 5.22
CA PRO A 231 -4.22 13.35 5.77
C PRO A 231 -4.63 14.32 6.88
N GLN A 232 -3.80 14.53 7.92
CA GLN A 232 -4.12 15.38 9.08
C GLN A 232 -4.71 16.76 8.70
N ALA A 233 -4.34 17.33 7.54
CA ALA A 233 -4.84 18.61 7.04
C ALA A 233 -6.00 18.51 6.02
N SER A 234 -6.68 17.38 5.90
CA SER A 234 -7.78 17.19 4.94
C SER A 234 -9.03 18.01 5.31
N PRO A 235 -9.77 18.54 4.33
CA PRO A 235 -11.09 19.16 4.54
C PRO A 235 -12.06 18.30 5.36
N TRP A 236 -11.92 16.97 5.32
CA TRP A 236 -12.70 16.03 6.11
C TRP A 236 -12.38 16.06 7.61
N ASN A 237 -11.10 16.17 7.98
CA ASN A 237 -10.69 16.30 9.39
C ASN A 237 -11.13 17.64 9.96
N GLN A 238 -10.98 18.70 9.17
CA GLN A 238 -11.45 20.02 9.57
C GLN A 238 -12.98 20.04 9.74
N LEU A 239 -13.74 19.31 8.89
CA LEU A 239 -15.18 19.14 9.07
C LEU A 239 -15.51 18.34 10.34
N LEU A 240 -14.80 17.24 10.62
CA LEU A 240 -15.00 16.47 11.86
C LEU A 240 -14.77 17.33 13.11
N ASP A 241 -13.72 18.15 13.12
CA ASP A 241 -13.43 19.10 14.19
C ASP A 241 -14.55 20.16 14.34
N ALA A 242 -15.12 20.63 13.22
CA ALA A 242 -16.23 21.57 13.23
C ALA A 242 -17.54 20.92 13.72
N LEU A 243 -17.81 19.67 13.35
CA LEU A 243 -18.99 18.91 13.81
C LEU A 243 -18.92 18.61 15.31
N GLY A 244 -17.74 18.33 15.85
CA GLY A 244 -17.52 18.17 17.30
C GLY A 244 -17.79 19.45 18.11
N GLN A 245 -17.93 20.61 17.46
CA GLN A 245 -18.33 21.86 18.12
C GLN A 245 -19.83 22.13 17.97
N LEU A 246 -20.52 21.41 17.08
CA LEU A 246 -21.98 21.42 16.99
C LEU A 246 -22.64 20.56 18.08
N SER A 247 -21.87 19.72 18.78
CA SER A 247 -22.41 18.91 19.86
C SER A 247 -22.62 19.68 21.17
N ASP A 248 -22.04 20.88 21.32
CA ASP A 248 -22.13 21.73 22.52
C ASP A 248 -22.35 23.22 22.16
N ILE A 249 -23.54 23.52 21.61
CA ILE A 249 -23.90 24.85 21.10
C ILE A 249 -24.50 25.71 22.22
N GLY A 250 -23.75 26.72 22.65
CA GLY A 250 -24.18 27.78 23.57
C GLY A 250 -24.50 29.11 22.87
N GLU A 251 -24.90 30.12 23.64
CA GLU A 251 -25.29 31.46 23.12
C GLU A 251 -24.19 32.17 22.30
N ASN A 252 -22.93 31.78 22.45
CA ASN A 252 -21.77 32.38 21.78
C ASN A 252 -21.23 31.55 20.60
N SER A 253 -21.88 30.44 20.23
CA SER A 253 -21.38 29.47 19.22
C SER A 253 -21.70 29.86 17.77
N LEU A 254 -22.20 31.08 17.51
CA LEU A 254 -22.53 31.57 16.17
C LEU A 254 -21.35 31.49 15.18
N PRO A 255 -20.10 31.84 15.54
CA PRO A 255 -18.95 31.69 14.63
C PRO A 255 -18.67 30.24 14.24
N ASP A 256 -18.87 29.30 15.16
CA ASP A 256 -18.62 27.87 14.92
C ASP A 256 -19.68 27.26 14.00
N LEU A 257 -20.94 27.68 14.13
CA LEU A 257 -22.02 27.32 13.21
C LEU A 257 -21.76 27.84 11.78
N VAL A 258 -21.33 29.10 11.64
CA VAL A 258 -20.99 29.70 10.34
C VAL A 258 -19.83 28.95 9.70
N ARG A 259 -18.81 28.59 10.50
CA ARG A 259 -17.64 27.84 10.02
C ARG A 259 -18.03 26.43 9.54
N ALA A 260 -18.79 25.69 10.34
CA ALA A 260 -19.27 24.35 9.98
C ALA A 260 -20.12 24.38 8.70
N ARG A 261 -21.04 25.35 8.57
CA ARG A 261 -21.85 25.57 7.37
C ARG A 261 -20.99 25.80 6.12
N ALA A 262 -20.03 26.72 6.20
CA ALA A 262 -19.16 27.06 5.07
C ALA A 262 -18.35 25.84 4.58
N MET A 263 -17.88 25.01 5.51
CA MET A 263 -17.11 23.81 5.19
C MET A 263 -17.98 22.71 4.58
N MET A 264 -19.20 22.51 5.07
CA MET A 264 -20.17 21.62 4.43
C MET A 264 -20.51 22.08 3.02
N GLN A 265 -20.77 23.39 2.82
CA GLN A 265 -21.06 23.96 1.49
C GLN A 265 -19.88 23.77 0.53
N GLN A 266 -18.64 23.96 0.99
CA GLN A 266 -17.44 23.70 0.19
C GLN A 266 -17.31 22.23 -0.24
N LEU A 267 -17.70 21.29 0.63
CA LEU A 267 -17.65 19.85 0.36
C LEU A 267 -18.79 19.34 -0.52
N LEU A 268 -19.96 20.01 -0.50
CA LEU A 268 -21.09 19.70 -1.38
C LEU A 268 -20.84 20.16 -2.83
N GLY A 269 -20.00 21.18 -3.03
CA GLY A 269 -19.68 21.75 -4.34
C GLY A 269 -20.78 22.68 -4.87
N PRO A 270 -20.60 23.27 -6.06
CA PRO A 270 -21.47 24.33 -6.59
C PRO A 270 -22.88 23.86 -7.04
N GLU A 271 -23.25 22.61 -6.81
CA GLU A 271 -24.58 22.05 -7.13
C GLU A 271 -25.27 21.50 -5.87
N ALA A 272 -25.51 22.38 -4.90
CA ALA A 272 -26.52 22.21 -3.86
C ALA A 272 -27.49 23.39 -3.89
#